data_AF-A0AAD1SQ66-F1
#
_entry.id   AF-A0AAD1SQ66-F1
#
_cell.length_a   1.000
_cell.length_b   1.000
_cell.length_c   1.000
_cell.angle_alpha   90.00
_cell.angle_beta   90.00
_cell.angle_gamma   90.00
#
_symmetry.space_group_name_H-M   'P 1'
#
loop_
_entity.id
_entity.type
_entity.pdbx_description
1 polymer ?
#
loop_
_entity_poly.entity_id
_entity_poly.type
_entity_poly.pdbx_seq_one_letter_code
_entity_poly.pdbx_strand_id
1 'polypeptide(L)'
;MDVKLLSKLLASRLQQFIPRLVHLDQTGFIPGQEARYCTLRAFAIQGLAIKGNSDLLMLSTDAEKAFDRVTWSFMLATLGNGMLAWITALYTDPSVRVQINAHR
;
A
#
# COMPACT_ATOMS: atom_id res chain seq x y z
N MET A 1 -5.01 -11.43 -21.47
CA MET A 1 -3.76 -11.37 -20.68
C MET A 1 -4.08 -11.78 -19.25
N ASP A 2 -3.23 -12.56 -18.60
CA ASP A 2 -3.46 -12.90 -17.19
C ASP A 2 -3.24 -11.64 -16.33
N VAL A 3 -4.34 -11.07 -15.84
CA VAL A 3 -4.38 -9.86 -15.00
C VAL A 3 -3.52 -10.06 -13.73
N LYS A 4 -3.49 -11.27 -13.18
CA LYS A 4 -2.69 -11.61 -12.00
C LYS A 4 -1.19 -11.60 -12.33
N LEU A 5 -0.81 -12.08 -13.51
CA LEU A 5 0.57 -12.04 -13.97
C LEU A 5 1.04 -10.60 -14.23
N LEU A 6 0.25 -9.81 -14.97
CA LEU A 6 0.61 -8.43 -15.28
C LEU A 6 0.70 -7.57 -14.01
N SER A 7 -0.29 -7.66 -13.11
CA SER A 7 -0.29 -6.93 -11.84
C SER A 7 0.93 -7.30 -10.98
N LYS A 8 1.29 -8.58 -10.90
CA LYS A 8 2.50 -9.04 -10.19
C LYS A 8 3.78 -8.48 -10.83
N LEU A 9 3.85 -8.44 -12.16
CA LEU A 9 4.99 -7.87 -12.88
C LEU A 9 5.14 -6.38 -12.59
N LEU A 10 4.05 -5.61 -12.66
CA LEU A 10 4.05 -4.18 -12.34
C LEU A 10 4.44 -3.92 -10.89
N ALA A 11 3.87 -4.68 -9.94
CA ALA A 11 4.22 -4.57 -8.53
C ALA A 11 5.71 -4.86 -8.27
N SER A 12 6.27 -5.89 -8.92
CA SER A 12 7.69 -6.22 -8.81
C SER A 12 8.60 -5.12 -9.36
N ARG A 13 8.22 -4.45 -10.46
CA ARG A 13 8.97 -3.29 -10.96
C ARG A 13 8.91 -2.12 -10.00
N LEU A 14 7.72 -1.79 -9.46
CA LEU A 14 7.56 -0.70 -8.49
C LEU A 14 8.35 -0.94 -7.20
N GLN A 15 8.39 -2.18 -6.73
CA GLN A 15 9.06 -2.57 -5.49
C GLN A 15 10.54 -2.15 -5.44
N GLN A 16 11.22 -2.05 -6.59
CA GLN A 16 12.61 -1.58 -6.69
C GLN A 16 12.76 -0.08 -6.39
N PHE A 17 11.72 0.71 -6.63
CA PHE A 17 11.72 2.16 -6.46
C PHE A 17 11.07 2.61 -5.15
N ILE A 18 10.10 1.85 -4.65
CA ILE A 18 9.33 2.16 -3.44
C ILE A 18 10.21 2.59 -2.24
N PRO A 19 11.32 1.90 -1.89
CA PRO A 19 12.16 2.31 -0.76
C PRO A 19 12.77 3.71 -0.85
N ARG A 20 12.84 4.29 -2.06
CA ARG A 20 13.33 5.67 -2.29
C ARG A 20 12.21 6.70 -2.35
N LEU A 21 10.97 6.26 -2.54
CA LEU A 21 9.79 7.12 -2.72
C LEU A 21 8.99 7.30 -1.43
N VAL A 22 8.99 6.30 -0.55
CA VAL A 22 8.26 6.35 0.73
C VAL A 22 9.18 6.70 1.89
N HIS A 23 8.61 7.29 2.93
CA HIS A 23 9.35 7.56 4.16
C HIS A 23 9.83 6.27 4.84
N LEU A 24 10.96 6.31 5.53
CA LEU A 24 11.57 5.15 6.20
C LEU A 24 10.67 4.52 7.28
N ASP A 25 9.70 5.27 7.78
CA ASP A 25 8.74 4.80 8.79
C ASP A 25 7.52 4.09 8.18
N GLN A 26 7.38 4.08 6.86
CA GLN A 26 6.35 3.30 6.17
C GLN A 26 6.69 1.81 6.28
N THR A 27 5.93 1.06 7.09
CA THR A 27 6.13 -0.39 7.22
C THR A 27 5.16 -1.21 6.37
N GLY A 28 4.01 -0.63 5.99
CA GLY A 28 2.99 -1.32 5.22
C GLY A 28 3.42 -1.57 3.77
N PHE A 29 3.30 -2.81 3.31
CA PHE A 29 3.60 -3.25 1.93
C PHE A 29 5.06 -3.08 1.48
N ILE A 30 5.98 -2.89 2.42
CA ILE A 30 7.42 -2.79 2.14
C ILE A 30 8.11 -4.14 2.46
N PRO A 31 8.83 -4.76 1.50
CA PRO A 31 9.56 -5.99 1.76
C PRO A 31 10.56 -5.84 2.91
N GLY A 32 10.60 -6.83 3.80
CA GLY A 32 11.50 -6.82 4.94
C GLY A 32 11.07 -5.90 6.09
N GLN A 33 9.99 -5.14 5.94
CA GLN A 33 9.37 -4.41 7.04
C GLN A 33 8.23 -5.22 7.65
N GLU A 34 8.16 -5.21 8.97
CA GLU A 34 7.12 -5.90 9.73
C GLU A 34 6.33 -4.91 10.58
N ALA A 35 5.02 -5.14 10.68
CA ALA A 35 4.12 -4.29 11.46
C ALA A 35 4.55 -4.16 12.94
N ARG A 36 5.22 -5.18 13.48
CA ARG A 36 5.79 -5.16 14.84
C ARG A 36 6.74 -3.98 15.09
N TYR A 37 7.44 -3.48 14.06
CA TYR A 37 8.34 -2.35 14.21
C TYR A 37 7.58 -1.05 14.53
N CYS A 38 6.37 -0.87 13.99
CA CYS A 38 5.51 0.26 14.35
C CYS A 38 5.12 0.21 15.84
N THR A 39 4.69 -0.96 16.32
CA THR A 39 4.31 -1.17 17.72
C THR A 39 5.50 -0.95 18.67
N LEU A 40 6.66 -1.54 18.36
CA LEU A 40 7.87 -1.36 19.17
C LEU A 40 8.32 0.10 19.22
N ARG A 41 8.24 0.81 18.08
CA ARG A 41 8.58 2.24 18.02
C ARG A 41 7.62 3.09 18.86
N ALA A 42 6.32 2.81 18.81
CA ALA A 42 5.34 3.50 19.64
C ALA A 42 5.64 3.34 21.14
N PHE A 43 5.94 2.11 21.58
CA PHE A 43 6.34 1.86 22.97
C PHE A 43 7.66 2.54 23.34
N ALA A 44 8.65 2.58 22.44
CA ALA A 44 9.90 3.27 22.67
C ALA A 44 9.70 4.78 22.87
N ILE A 45 8.88 5.42 22.02
CA ILE A 45 8.53 6.85 22.13
C ILE A 45 7.79 7.11 23.45
N GLN A 46 6.83 6.26 23.80
CA GLN A 46 6.11 6.36 25.08
C GLN A 46 7.08 6.25 26.27
N GLY A 47 7.99 5.28 26.26
CA GLY A 47 8.98 5.10 27.31
C GLY A 47 9.91 6.30 27.46
N LEU A 48 10.32 6.93 26.36
CA LEU A 48 11.14 8.14 26.36
C LEU A 48 10.40 9.34 26.97
N ALA A 49 9.11 9.52 26.62
CA ALA A 49 8.28 10.58 27.17
C ALA A 49 8.12 10.44 28.69
N ILE A 50 7.84 9.22 29.17
CA ILE A 50 7.74 8.92 30.61
C ILE A 50 9.06 9.24 31.32
N LYS A 51 10.19 8.77 30.77
CA LYS A 51 11.52 9.00 31.36
C LYS A 51 11.89 10.49 31.38
N GLY A 52 11.48 11.24 30.37
CA GLY A 52 11.73 12.67 30.23
C GLY A 52 10.71 13.56 30.94
N ASN A 53 9.71 12.98 31.62
CA ASN A 53 8.56 13.70 32.19
C ASN A 53 7.96 14.72 31.19
N SER A 54 7.82 14.29 29.93
CA SER A 54 7.34 15.11 28.83
C SER A 54 5.94 14.67 28.43
N ASP A 55 5.07 15.63 28.13
CA ASP A 55 3.74 15.33 27.62
C ASP A 55 3.83 14.69 26.23
N LEU A 56 3.00 13.67 25.99
CA LEU A 56 2.94 12.94 24.72
C LEU A 56 1.49 12.78 24.27
N LEU A 57 1.21 13.14 23.02
CA LEU A 57 -0.04 12.84 22.34
C LEU A 57 0.22 11.86 21.19
N MET A 58 -0.44 10.71 21.23
CA MET A 58 -0.43 9.74 20.13
C MET A 58 -1.78 9.76 19.41
N LEU A 59 -1.76 10.05 18.10
CA LEU A 59 -2.94 10.05 17.25
C LEU A 59 -2.97 8.76 16.43
N SER A 60 -4.05 8.00 16.55
CA SER A 60 -4.33 6.85 15.68
C SER A 60 -5.35 7.28 14.64
N THR A 61 -5.02 7.10 13.37
CA THR A 61 -5.86 7.45 12.23
C THR A 61 -5.97 6.25 11.30
N ASP A 62 -7.14 6.03 10.73
CA ASP A 62 -7.37 4.99 9.75
C ASP A 62 -7.99 5.56 8.47
N ALA A 63 -7.70 4.94 7.34
CA ALA A 63 -8.21 5.34 6.03
C ALA A 63 -9.38 4.42 5.65
N GLU A 64 -10.61 4.93 5.82
CA GLU A 64 -11.82 4.16 5.50
C GLU A 64 -11.85 3.77 4.01
N LYS A 65 -11.83 2.47 3.71
CA LYS A 65 -11.84 1.94 2.34
C LYS A 65 -10.77 2.59 1.44
N ALA A 66 -9.53 2.63 1.94
CA ALA A 66 -8.40 3.30 1.27
C ALA A 66 -8.26 2.99 -0.23
N PHE A 67 -8.52 1.76 -0.66
CA PHE A 67 -8.43 1.37 -2.08
C PHE A 67 -9.63 1.84 -2.92
N ASP A 68 -10.82 1.93 -2.33
CA ASP A 68 -12.04 2.34 -3.06
C ASP A 68 -12.14 3.86 -3.19
N ARG A 69 -11.53 4.60 -2.26
CA ARG A 69 -11.64 6.07 -2.20
C ARG A 69 -10.55 6.82 -2.98
N VAL A 70 -9.53 6.13 -3.48
CA VAL A 70 -8.49 6.76 -4.30
C VAL A 70 -9.06 7.12 -5.67
N THR A 71 -8.94 8.39 -6.07
CA THR A 71 -9.41 8.84 -7.38
C THR A 71 -8.46 8.41 -8.48
N TRP A 72 -9.01 8.03 -9.63
CA TRP A 72 -8.23 7.64 -10.82
C TRP A 72 -7.28 8.75 -11.29
N SER A 73 -7.74 10.00 -11.28
CA SER A 73 -6.92 11.15 -11.67
C SER A 73 -5.70 11.31 -10.76
N PHE A 74 -5.88 11.21 -9.44
CA PHE A 74 -4.77 11.26 -8.49
C PHE A 74 -3.79 10.10 -8.69
N MET A 75 -4.31 8.89 -8.84
CA MET A 75 -3.47 7.70 -9.03
C MET A 75 -2.65 7.83 -10.32
N LEU A 76 -3.29 8.20 -11.44
CA LEU A 76 -2.61 8.37 -12.73
C LEU A 76 -1.61 9.53 -12.72
N ALA A 77 -1.88 10.63 -12.00
CA ALA A 77 -0.94 11.72 -11.84
C ALA A 77 0.30 11.34 -11.01
N THR A 78 0.12 10.42 -10.05
CA THR A 78 1.20 9.91 -9.19
C THR A 78 2.06 8.87 -9.92
N LEU A 79 1.46 8.11 -10.84
CA LEU A 79 2.14 7.10 -11.63
C LEU A 79 2.86 7.75 -12.82
N GLY A 80 4.19 7.60 -12.88
CA GLY A 80 4.97 8.11 -14.01
C GLY A 80 4.55 7.50 -15.36
N ASN A 81 4.81 8.25 -16.44
CA ASN A 81 4.41 7.91 -17.82
C ASN A 81 4.72 6.47 -18.27
N GLY A 82 5.80 5.87 -17.75
CA GLY A 82 6.20 4.50 -18.11
C GLY A 82 5.26 3.39 -17.61
N MET A 83 4.40 3.66 -16.62
CA MET A 83 3.45 2.68 -16.07
C MET A 83 2.01 2.92 -16.52
N LEU A 84 1.71 4.13 -17.00
CA LEU A 84 0.36 4.56 -17.33
C LEU A 84 -0.28 3.63 -18.36
N ALA A 85 0.43 3.33 -19.46
CA ALA A 85 -0.07 2.46 -20.52
C ALA A 85 -0.41 1.04 -20.02
N TRP A 86 0.41 0.47 -19.13
CA TRP A 86 0.19 -0.86 -18.57
C TRP A 86 -0.98 -0.89 -17.59
N ILE A 87 -1.15 0.17 -16.80
CA ILE A 87 -2.26 0.29 -15.86
C ILE A 87 -3.56 0.54 -16.63
N THR A 88 -3.55 1.42 -17.64
CA THR A 88 -4.70 1.59 -18.54
C THR A 88 -5.09 0.27 -19.19
N ALA A 89 -4.12 -0.54 -19.65
CA ALA A 89 -4.40 -1.85 -20.22
C ALA A 89 -5.06 -2.83 -19.24
N LEU A 90 -4.78 -2.75 -17.93
CA LEU A 90 -5.46 -3.57 -16.91
C LEU A 90 -6.95 -3.22 -16.74
N TYR A 91 -7.31 -1.97 -17.00
CA TYR A 91 -8.66 -1.44 -16.75
C TYR A 91 -9.46 -1.17 -18.03
N THR A 92 -8.90 -1.49 -19.21
CA THR A 92 -9.60 -1.37 -20.48
C THR A 92 -10.46 -2.63 -20.70
N ASP A 93 -11.78 -2.44 -20.77
CA ASP A 93 -12.80 -3.48 -21.02
C ASP A 93 -12.64 -4.77 -20.16
N PRO A 94 -12.71 -4.65 -18.82
CA PRO A 94 -12.54 -5.82 -17.94
C PRO A 94 -13.74 -6.78 -18.05
N SER A 95 -13.47 -8.03 -18.43
CA SER A 95 -14.47 -9.11 -18.41
C SER A 95 -14.35 -9.96 -17.14
N VAL A 96 -15.46 -10.20 -16.44
CA VAL A 96 -15.51 -11.08 -15.26
C VAL A 96 -16.36 -12.31 -15.56
N ARG A 97 -15.88 -13.50 -15.16
CA ARG A 97 -16.65 -14.75 -15.20
C ARG A 97 -16.81 -15.29 -13.78
N VAL A 98 -18.06 -15.48 -13.36
CA VAL A 98 -18.39 -16.11 -12.07
C VAL A 98 -18.60 -17.60 -12.32
N GLN A 99 -17.86 -18.44 -11.61
CA GLN A 99 -18.08 -19.88 -11.60
C GLN A 99 -18.75 -20.26 -10.28
N ILE A 100 -19.98 -20.78 -10.35
CA ILE A 100 -20.72 -21.28 -9.19
C ILE A 100 -20.55 -22.80 -9.17
N ASN A 101 -19.78 -23.31 -8.22
CA ASN A 101 -19.68 -24.76 -7.98
C ASN A 101 -20.85 -25.17 -7.06
N ALA A 102 -21.97 -25.55 -7.65
CA ALA A 102 -23.03 -26.20 -6.89
C ALA A 102 -22.61 -27.66 -6.61
N HIS A 103 -22.28 -27.98 -5.36
CA HIS A 103 -22.14 -29.36 -4.91
C HIS A 103 -23.54 -30.00 -4.83
N ARG A 104 -23.67 -31.22 -5.36
CA ARG A 104 -24.81 -32.10 -5.17
C ARG A 104 -24.35 -33.30 -4.34
#